data_AF-A0AAV1SWQ6-F1
#
_entry.id   AF-A0AAV1SWQ6-F1
#
_cell.length_a   1.000
_cell.length_b   1.000
_cell.length_c   1.000
_cell.angle_alpha   90.00
_cell.angle_beta   90.00
_cell.angle_gamma   90.00
#
_symmetry.space_group_name_H-M   'P 1'
#
loop_
_entity.id
_entity.type
_entity.pdbx_description
1 polymer ?
#
loop_
_entity_poly.entity_id
_entity_poly.type
_entity_poly.pdbx_seq_one_letter_code
_entity_poly.pdbx_strand_id
1 'polypeptide(L)'
;MDASSSSFLSAIQPSKLLIRTMTMPKSSVTTTPSFLSPHVPLLNVSSVRIEEKTQNSSSSSRSTSRPASSTTSFPAAATESTKKYPVTNRRVPEPTLPSMMFNVLDGLINSFIDPPLRPSVDPRYVLCDNFAPVDELPPTECEVIQGSLPPCLDGAYIRNGPNPQYLPRGPYHLFDGDGMLHSISISQGKATLCSRYVKTYKYNMERDAGAPLLPNVFSGFNGLTASAARGALSAARILAGQFNPAKGIGLANTSLAYFGNNLYALGESDLPYAVRLTSNGDIQTVGRHDFAGKLLMSMTAHPKIDLKTGEAFAFRYGPLPPFLTYFRFDANGNKQPDVPIFSMTSPSFLHDFAISSKYAIFAEIQIGMNPMEMVFGGGSPVSSDAAKVPRLGIIPRYAKDESEMKWFDMPGFNIIHAINAWDEEDAVVLLAPNILSVEHTLERMDLVHALVEKVRIDLKTGIVTRNPVSARNLDFGVINPAYLGKKNRFVYAAIGDPMPKISGVVKLDVSKGERQECTVSRRMYGPGCYGGEPFFVAREPENPEAEEDDGYLMSYVHDEMAGESKFLVMDAKSPELDIVAAVKLPRRVPYGFHGLFVKESDLKKL
;
A
#
# COMPACT_ATOMS: atom_id res chain seq x y z
N MET A 1 24.41 -25.02 -72.27
CA MET A 1 24.56 -23.57 -72.01
C MET A 1 23.81 -23.26 -70.71
N ASP A 2 24.21 -23.79 -69.54
CA ASP A 2 25.50 -23.79 -68.80
C ASP A 2 25.54 -22.56 -67.85
N ALA A 3 25.63 -22.68 -66.51
CA ALA A 3 26.64 -23.32 -65.63
C ALA A 3 27.96 -22.49 -65.58
N SER A 4 28.70 -22.31 -64.47
CA SER A 4 28.70 -22.83 -63.07
C SER A 4 29.14 -21.66 -62.11
N SER A 5 29.64 -21.70 -60.86
CA SER A 5 29.90 -22.63 -59.71
C SER A 5 30.48 -21.77 -58.55
N SER A 6 30.52 -22.09 -57.24
CA SER A 6 29.69 -22.94 -56.34
C SER A 6 30.30 -22.93 -54.90
N SER A 7 29.50 -23.20 -53.84
CA SER A 7 29.93 -23.70 -52.49
C SER A 7 30.74 -22.75 -51.56
N PHE A 8 30.89 -22.97 -50.23
CA PHE A 8 30.72 -24.15 -49.36
C PHE A 8 30.09 -23.87 -47.97
N LEU A 9 29.71 -24.93 -47.23
CA LEU A 9 29.17 -24.94 -45.85
C LEU A 9 29.77 -26.10 -45.00
N SER A 10 30.11 -25.84 -43.73
CA SER A 10 30.12 -26.75 -42.54
C SER A 10 30.81 -26.01 -41.36
N ALA A 11 30.35 -25.95 -40.11
CA ALA A 11 29.72 -26.90 -39.16
C ALA A 11 30.73 -27.80 -38.41
N ILE A 12 30.77 -27.72 -37.06
CA ILE A 12 31.17 -28.76 -36.06
C ILE A 12 31.03 -28.19 -34.61
N GLN A 13 30.90 -29.07 -33.60
CA GLN A 13 30.64 -28.76 -32.18
C GLN A 13 31.64 -29.53 -31.23
N PRO A 14 31.50 -29.72 -29.89
CA PRO A 14 32.64 -29.54 -28.97
C PRO A 14 33.08 -30.75 -28.10
N SER A 15 34.23 -30.64 -27.43
CA SER A 15 34.70 -31.51 -26.33
C SER A 15 35.71 -30.77 -25.43
N LYS A 16 35.42 -30.50 -24.14
CA LYS A 16 35.60 -31.33 -22.92
C LYS A 16 36.97 -31.23 -22.21
N LEU A 17 36.92 -30.66 -21.00
CA LEU A 17 37.54 -31.12 -19.73
C LEU A 17 39.07 -31.29 -19.62
N LEU A 18 39.68 -30.56 -18.68
CA LEU A 18 40.72 -31.13 -17.80
C LEU A 18 40.68 -30.47 -16.40
N ILE A 19 41.05 -31.23 -15.37
CA ILE A 19 41.13 -30.79 -13.95
C ILE A 19 42.60 -30.66 -13.56
N ARG A 20 42.95 -29.67 -12.72
CA ARG A 20 44.23 -29.69 -12.00
C ARG A 20 44.16 -29.04 -10.61
N THR A 21 44.38 -29.84 -9.57
CA THR A 21 44.57 -29.43 -8.17
C THR A 21 46.05 -29.20 -7.85
N MET A 22 46.36 -28.24 -6.98
CA MET A 22 47.55 -28.19 -6.09
C MET A 22 47.40 -26.98 -5.11
N THR A 23 47.11 -27.20 -3.82
CA THR A 23 48.04 -27.37 -2.66
C THR A 23 48.66 -26.08 -2.08
N MET A 24 48.36 -25.83 -0.80
CA MET A 24 48.97 -24.81 0.06
C MET A 24 50.36 -25.23 0.60
N PRO A 25 51.26 -24.27 0.89
CA PRO A 25 52.29 -24.39 1.93
C PRO A 25 52.02 -23.47 3.14
N LYS A 26 52.74 -23.66 4.26
CA LYS A 26 52.66 -22.87 5.51
C LYS A 26 54.04 -22.38 5.96
N SER A 27 54.07 -21.29 6.75
CA SER A 27 55.20 -20.78 7.56
C SER A 27 56.41 -20.23 6.76
N SER A 28 57.32 -19.41 7.32
CA SER A 28 57.63 -19.09 8.73
C SER A 28 58.04 -17.62 9.01
N VAL A 29 58.34 -17.33 10.29
CA VAL A 29 58.72 -16.04 10.93
C VAL A 29 60.21 -15.68 10.58
N THR A 30 60.78 -14.45 10.68
CA THR A 30 61.31 -13.80 11.92
C THR A 30 61.93 -12.37 11.72
N THR A 31 61.69 -11.47 12.70
CA THR A 31 62.49 -10.26 13.16
C THR A 31 62.83 -9.01 12.30
N THR A 32 62.18 -7.86 12.65
CA THR A 32 62.71 -6.52 13.12
C THR A 32 63.79 -5.72 12.33
N PRO A 33 63.94 -4.37 12.52
CA PRO A 33 63.34 -3.46 13.52
C PRO A 33 62.63 -2.19 12.95
N SER A 34 62.34 -1.22 13.82
CA SER A 34 61.38 -0.11 13.68
C SER A 34 61.96 1.29 13.36
N PHE A 35 61.12 2.17 12.80
CA PHE A 35 61.17 3.64 13.01
C PHE A 35 59.75 4.23 13.22
N LEU A 36 59.64 5.40 13.85
CA LEU A 36 58.38 6.09 14.22
C LEU A 36 57.86 6.97 13.03
N SER A 37 56.70 7.64 13.00
CA SER A 37 55.64 8.06 13.97
C SER A 37 54.41 8.57 13.15
N PRO A 38 53.33 9.20 13.69
CA PRO A 38 52.69 9.17 15.01
C PRO A 38 51.18 8.75 14.94
N HIS A 39 50.44 8.82 16.06
CA HIS A 39 49.00 8.48 16.13
C HIS A 39 48.03 9.65 15.83
N VAL A 40 46.82 9.30 15.34
CA VAL A 40 45.56 10.02 15.59
C VAL A 40 44.53 8.97 16.08
N PRO A 41 43.73 9.21 17.14
CA PRO A 41 42.92 8.16 17.77
C PRO A 41 41.55 7.95 17.09
N LEU A 42 41.17 6.67 16.93
CA LEU A 42 39.79 6.25 16.66
C LEU A 42 38.93 6.41 17.92
N LEU A 43 37.79 7.09 17.81
CA LEU A 43 36.78 7.14 18.87
C LEU A 43 35.92 5.87 18.83
N ASN A 44 36.10 4.99 19.80
CA ASN A 44 35.18 3.89 20.07
C ASN A 44 33.83 4.44 20.54
N VAL A 45 32.77 4.18 19.80
CA VAL A 45 31.39 4.32 20.29
C VAL A 45 31.12 3.14 21.22
N SER A 46 30.98 3.40 22.52
CA SER A 46 30.61 2.40 23.52
C SER A 46 29.11 2.08 23.46
N SER A 47 28.75 0.82 23.69
CA SER A 47 27.36 0.38 23.74
C SER A 47 26.64 0.94 24.97
N VAL A 48 25.45 1.51 24.76
CA VAL A 48 24.59 1.96 25.85
C VAL A 48 23.94 0.74 26.49
N ARG A 49 24.37 0.42 27.72
CA ARG A 49 23.81 -0.65 28.53
C ARG A 49 22.62 -0.09 29.32
N ILE A 50 21.40 -0.54 29.02
CA ILE A 50 20.22 -0.19 29.81
C ILE A 50 20.27 -0.96 31.13
N GLU A 51 20.23 -0.25 32.26
CA GLU A 51 20.14 -0.85 33.59
C GLU A 51 18.67 -1.04 33.98
N GLU A 52 18.21 -2.29 34.08
CA GLU A 52 16.92 -2.59 34.70
C GLU A 52 16.99 -2.30 36.21
N LYS A 53 16.24 -1.29 36.65
CA LYS A 53 16.21 -0.89 38.06
C LYS A 53 15.20 -1.74 38.85
N THR A 54 15.69 -2.81 39.46
CA THR A 54 14.90 -3.78 40.24
C THR A 54 14.05 -3.11 41.32
N GLN A 55 12.72 -3.21 41.22
CA GLN A 55 11.82 -2.85 42.31
C GLN A 55 11.49 -4.06 43.17
N ASN A 56 12.07 -4.11 44.37
CA ASN A 56 11.61 -5.03 45.42
C ASN A 56 10.23 -4.59 45.92
N SER A 57 9.24 -5.47 45.82
CA SER A 57 8.01 -5.39 46.61
C SER A 57 7.80 -6.72 47.35
N SER A 58 7.31 -6.64 48.59
CA SER A 58 7.32 -7.77 49.53
C SER A 58 6.19 -8.75 49.28
N SER A 59 6.50 -10.04 49.35
CA SER A 59 5.49 -11.09 49.38
C SER A 59 4.72 -11.07 50.70
N SER A 60 3.38 -11.15 50.61
CA SER A 60 2.53 -11.60 51.71
C SER A 60 1.58 -12.66 51.18
N SER A 61 1.47 -13.78 51.90
CA SER A 61 0.73 -14.94 51.46
C SER A 61 -0.67 -14.98 52.09
N ARG A 62 -1.69 -15.10 51.24
CA ARG A 62 -3.01 -15.60 51.66
C ARG A 62 -3.56 -16.55 50.61
N SER A 63 -4.03 -17.70 51.09
CA SER A 63 -4.66 -18.74 50.30
C SER A 63 -6.17 -18.51 50.22
N THR A 64 -6.77 -18.86 49.08
CA THR A 64 -8.16 -19.33 49.03
C THR A 64 -8.40 -20.24 47.82
N SER A 65 -9.28 -21.21 48.02
CA SER A 65 -9.73 -22.29 47.14
C SER A 65 -10.13 -21.93 45.70
N ARG A 66 -9.85 -22.86 44.77
CA ARG A 66 -10.64 -23.05 43.53
C ARG A 66 -12.10 -23.43 43.85
N PRO A 67 -13.09 -22.90 43.13
CA PRO A 67 -14.33 -23.61 42.81
C PRO A 67 -14.22 -24.36 41.48
N ALA A 68 -15.22 -25.19 41.15
CA ALA A 68 -15.19 -26.12 40.03
C ALA A 68 -15.68 -25.54 38.70
N SER A 69 -15.32 -26.21 37.60
CA SER A 69 -15.84 -25.98 36.26
C SER A 69 -17.33 -26.30 36.15
N SER A 70 -18.14 -25.38 35.62
CA SER A 70 -19.51 -25.65 35.16
C SER A 70 -19.64 -25.40 33.67
N THR A 71 -20.13 -26.38 32.92
CA THR A 71 -20.40 -26.27 31.48
C THR A 71 -21.70 -25.52 31.21
N THR A 72 -21.61 -24.29 30.70
CA THR A 72 -22.77 -23.53 30.21
C THR A 72 -22.87 -23.60 28.69
N SER A 73 -23.96 -24.17 28.19
CA SER A 73 -24.29 -24.24 26.76
C SER A 73 -24.75 -22.88 26.22
N PHE A 74 -24.25 -22.49 25.05
CA PHE A 74 -24.75 -21.31 24.32
C PHE A 74 -26.23 -21.51 23.90
N PRO A 75 -27.10 -20.50 24.06
CA PRO A 75 -28.43 -20.51 23.47
C PRO A 75 -28.37 -20.42 21.93
N ALA A 76 -29.30 -21.08 21.24
CA ALA A 76 -29.41 -20.95 19.79
C ALA A 76 -29.92 -19.55 19.39
N ALA A 77 -29.37 -18.98 18.31
CA ALA A 77 -29.78 -17.68 17.80
C ALA A 77 -31.23 -17.70 17.26
N ALA A 78 -32.02 -16.69 17.62
CA ALA A 78 -33.36 -16.49 17.09
C ALA A 78 -33.31 -16.12 15.60
N THR A 79 -34.25 -16.64 14.81
CA THR A 79 -34.30 -16.45 13.35
C THR A 79 -35.25 -15.32 12.97
N GLU A 80 -34.71 -14.11 12.81
CA GLU A 80 -35.47 -13.01 12.20
C GLU A 80 -35.55 -13.14 10.67
N SER A 81 -36.72 -12.87 10.11
CA SER A 81 -37.03 -13.13 8.71
C SER A 81 -36.50 -12.03 7.77
N THR A 82 -35.32 -12.25 7.19
CA THR A 82 -34.78 -11.36 6.15
C THR A 82 -35.62 -11.41 4.87
N LYS A 83 -36.23 -10.26 4.50
CA LYS A 83 -36.93 -10.12 3.21
C LYS A 83 -35.91 -10.19 2.07
N LYS A 84 -36.00 -11.24 1.26
CA LYS A 84 -35.13 -11.44 0.09
C LYS A 84 -35.49 -10.47 -1.03
N TYR A 85 -34.62 -9.49 -1.28
CA TYR A 85 -34.63 -8.72 -2.53
C TYR A 85 -34.20 -9.59 -3.72
N PRO A 86 -34.62 -9.28 -4.96
CA PRO A 86 -34.42 -10.16 -6.10
C PRO A 86 -32.97 -10.21 -6.56
N VAL A 87 -32.24 -11.25 -6.12
CA VAL A 87 -30.98 -11.64 -6.74
C VAL A 87 -31.24 -12.01 -8.21
N THR A 88 -30.58 -11.33 -9.14
CA THR A 88 -30.63 -11.68 -10.56
C THR A 88 -29.90 -13.01 -10.77
N ASN A 89 -30.66 -14.12 -10.82
CA ASN A 89 -30.16 -15.47 -11.03
C ASN A 89 -29.54 -15.68 -12.43
N ARG A 90 -28.39 -15.07 -12.69
CA ARG A 90 -27.42 -15.65 -13.63
C ARG A 90 -26.92 -16.95 -12.99
N ARG A 91 -27.21 -18.09 -13.63
CA ARG A 91 -26.58 -19.36 -13.27
C ARG A 91 -25.06 -19.16 -13.37
N VAL A 92 -24.34 -19.45 -12.29
CA VAL A 92 -22.90 -19.73 -12.39
C VAL A 92 -22.75 -20.94 -13.31
N PRO A 93 -21.86 -20.91 -14.33
CA PRO A 93 -21.61 -22.08 -15.17
C PRO A 93 -21.18 -23.27 -14.31
N GLU A 94 -21.60 -24.48 -14.66
CA GLU A 94 -21.03 -25.66 -14.00
C GLU A 94 -19.53 -25.75 -14.35
N PRO A 95 -18.64 -25.90 -13.35
CA PRO A 95 -17.20 -25.86 -13.59
C PRO A 95 -16.78 -27.04 -14.48
N THR A 96 -15.92 -26.78 -15.45
CA THR A 96 -15.44 -27.81 -16.38
C THR A 96 -14.63 -28.89 -15.64
N LEU A 97 -14.60 -30.11 -16.15
CA LEU A 97 -13.83 -31.21 -15.53
C LEU A 97 -12.36 -30.85 -15.24
N PRO A 98 -11.61 -30.16 -16.13
CA PRO A 98 -10.28 -29.65 -15.80
C PRO A 98 -10.27 -28.62 -14.66
N SER A 99 -11.30 -27.76 -14.54
CA SER A 99 -11.42 -26.81 -13.43
C SER A 99 -11.66 -27.53 -12.10
N MET A 100 -12.54 -28.54 -12.08
CA MET A 100 -12.71 -29.42 -10.91
C MET A 100 -11.38 -30.07 -10.49
N MET A 101 -10.63 -30.63 -11.46
CA MET A 101 -9.33 -31.26 -11.18
C MET A 101 -8.29 -30.27 -10.63
N PHE A 102 -8.15 -29.08 -11.24
CA PHE A 102 -7.21 -28.06 -10.75
C PHE A 102 -7.61 -27.51 -9.38
N ASN A 103 -8.92 -27.38 -9.08
CA ASN A 103 -9.40 -26.93 -7.78
C ASN A 103 -9.19 -28.01 -6.68
N VAL A 104 -9.21 -29.31 -7.03
CA VAL A 104 -8.79 -30.39 -6.13
C VAL A 104 -7.28 -30.35 -5.88
N LEU A 105 -6.46 -30.12 -6.92
CA LEU A 105 -5.01 -29.97 -6.77
C LEU A 105 -4.63 -28.76 -5.90
N ASP A 106 -5.29 -27.62 -6.08
CA ASP A 106 -5.15 -26.45 -5.20
C ASP A 106 -5.50 -26.79 -3.74
N GLY A 107 -6.62 -27.49 -3.54
CA GLY A 107 -7.02 -28.00 -2.23
C GLY A 107 -5.97 -28.90 -1.57
N LEU A 108 -5.30 -29.78 -2.34
CA LEU A 108 -4.23 -30.64 -1.84
C LEU A 108 -2.95 -29.84 -1.49
N ILE A 109 -2.58 -28.85 -2.31
CA ILE A 109 -1.44 -27.95 -2.03
C ILE A 109 -1.66 -27.24 -0.69
N ASN A 110 -2.79 -26.52 -0.57
CA ASN A 110 -3.14 -25.75 0.62
C ASN A 110 -3.29 -26.62 1.89
N SER A 111 -3.71 -27.88 1.76
CA SER A 111 -3.96 -28.78 2.92
C SER A 111 -2.76 -29.63 3.35
N PHE A 112 -1.80 -29.91 2.45
CA PHE A 112 -0.75 -30.90 2.70
C PHE A 112 0.67 -30.47 2.26
N ILE A 113 0.83 -29.34 1.56
CA ILE A 113 2.14 -28.88 1.06
C ILE A 113 2.56 -27.55 1.70
N ASP A 114 1.64 -26.61 1.90
CA ASP A 114 1.91 -25.36 2.63
C ASP A 114 2.03 -25.47 4.16
N PRO A 115 1.25 -26.33 4.87
CA PRO A 115 1.26 -26.29 6.33
C PRO A 115 2.61 -26.74 6.93
N PRO A 116 3.10 -26.07 8.00
CA PRO A 116 2.44 -25.01 8.76
C PRO A 116 2.53 -23.62 8.11
N LEU A 117 1.42 -22.87 8.16
CA LEU A 117 1.42 -21.44 7.85
C LEU A 117 2.01 -20.64 9.01
N ARG A 118 2.81 -19.62 8.71
CA ARG A 118 3.20 -18.59 9.66
C ARG A 118 2.02 -17.63 9.93
N PRO A 119 1.85 -17.07 11.15
CA PRO A 119 0.68 -16.25 11.48
C PRO A 119 0.43 -15.06 10.54
N SER A 120 1.51 -14.48 9.99
CA SER A 120 1.46 -13.34 9.05
C SER A 120 0.88 -13.66 7.66
N VAL A 121 0.66 -14.94 7.35
CA VAL A 121 -0.02 -15.38 6.12
C VAL A 121 -1.13 -16.39 6.41
N ASP A 122 -1.45 -16.66 7.67
CA ASP A 122 -2.52 -17.59 8.04
C ASP A 122 -3.86 -16.82 8.06
N PRO A 123 -4.85 -17.16 7.21
CA PRO A 123 -6.10 -16.42 7.11
C PRO A 123 -6.84 -16.28 8.45
N ARG A 124 -6.63 -17.21 9.39
CA ARG A 124 -7.28 -17.20 10.72
C ARG A 124 -6.79 -16.06 11.63
N TYR A 125 -5.60 -15.52 11.34
CA TYR A 125 -5.02 -14.37 12.04
C TYR A 125 -5.07 -13.11 11.16
N VAL A 126 -4.81 -13.24 9.85
CA VAL A 126 -4.79 -12.09 8.92
C VAL A 126 -6.19 -11.52 8.65
N LEU A 127 -7.24 -12.34 8.74
CA LEU A 127 -8.65 -11.93 8.60
C LEU A 127 -9.40 -11.94 9.95
N CYS A 128 -8.70 -11.76 11.07
CA CYS A 128 -9.38 -11.58 12.37
C CYS A 128 -10.04 -10.19 12.48
N ASP A 129 -10.88 -10.03 13.50
CA ASP A 129 -11.54 -8.77 13.86
C ASP A 129 -12.16 -8.07 12.64
N ASN A 130 -11.88 -6.78 12.45
CA ASN A 130 -12.40 -6.00 11.32
C ASN A 130 -11.57 -6.11 10.01
N PHE A 131 -10.59 -7.03 9.94
CA PHE A 131 -9.97 -7.43 8.66
C PHE A 131 -10.78 -8.50 7.92
N ALA A 132 -11.74 -9.15 8.58
CA ALA A 132 -12.64 -10.10 7.93
C ALA A 132 -13.44 -9.44 6.76
N PRO A 133 -13.69 -10.15 5.65
CA PRO A 133 -14.41 -9.61 4.50
C PRO A 133 -15.89 -9.28 4.80
N VAL A 134 -16.50 -8.47 3.93
CA VAL A 134 -17.94 -8.14 3.93
C VAL A 134 -18.57 -8.35 2.55
N ASP A 135 -19.89 -8.61 2.54
CA ASP A 135 -20.71 -8.67 1.33
C ASP A 135 -21.01 -7.28 0.74
N GLU A 136 -21.28 -7.22 -0.57
CA GLU A 136 -21.75 -6.00 -1.24
C GLU A 136 -23.02 -5.43 -0.59
N LEU A 137 -23.09 -4.10 -0.54
CA LEU A 137 -24.17 -3.33 0.05
C LEU A 137 -24.69 -2.35 -1.01
N PRO A 138 -25.93 -2.47 -1.52
CA PRO A 138 -26.52 -1.45 -2.38
C PRO A 138 -26.68 -0.12 -1.64
N PRO A 139 -26.87 1.01 -2.36
CA PRO A 139 -27.06 2.32 -1.74
C PRO A 139 -28.13 2.29 -0.65
N THR A 140 -27.70 2.58 0.57
CA THR A 140 -28.53 2.51 1.79
C THR A 140 -28.35 3.81 2.56
N GLU A 141 -29.46 4.51 2.86
CA GLU A 141 -29.42 5.74 3.67
C GLU A 141 -28.83 5.46 5.07
N CYS A 142 -28.07 6.41 5.60
CA CYS A 142 -27.38 6.32 6.88
C CYS A 142 -27.92 7.38 7.87
N GLU A 143 -27.89 7.06 9.16
CA GLU A 143 -28.38 7.95 10.23
C GLU A 143 -27.26 8.89 10.71
N VAL A 144 -27.53 10.20 10.77
CA VAL A 144 -26.64 11.18 11.42
C VAL A 144 -26.95 11.17 12.93
N ILE A 145 -26.11 10.49 13.72
CA ILE A 145 -26.33 10.25 15.15
C ILE A 145 -25.71 11.31 16.07
N GLN A 146 -24.88 12.20 15.53
CA GLN A 146 -24.28 13.33 16.24
C GLN A 146 -24.07 14.49 15.26
N GLY A 147 -24.37 15.72 15.70
CA GLY A 147 -24.05 16.94 14.97
C GLY A 147 -24.79 17.07 13.64
N SER A 148 -24.12 17.62 12.62
CA SER A 148 -24.69 17.87 11.29
C SER A 148 -23.62 17.86 10.21
N LEU A 149 -23.86 17.14 9.12
CA LEU A 149 -22.91 17.07 7.99
C LEU A 149 -22.73 18.46 7.34
N PRO A 150 -21.50 19.00 7.26
CA PRO A 150 -21.24 20.34 6.72
C PRO A 150 -21.69 20.51 5.25
N PRO A 151 -22.31 21.65 4.87
CA PRO A 151 -22.80 21.86 3.49
C PRO A 151 -21.74 21.82 2.38
N CYS A 152 -20.46 21.99 2.69
CA CYS A 152 -19.36 21.85 1.73
C CYS A 152 -19.04 20.40 1.35
N LEU A 153 -19.58 19.41 2.09
CA LEU A 153 -19.48 18.00 1.76
C LEU A 153 -20.62 17.59 0.82
N ASP A 154 -20.61 18.10 -0.41
CA ASP A 154 -21.53 17.70 -1.50
C ASP A 154 -20.75 16.89 -2.55
N GLY A 155 -20.96 15.57 -2.57
CA GLY A 155 -20.14 14.63 -3.33
C GLY A 155 -20.05 13.25 -2.68
N ALA A 156 -18.94 12.54 -2.87
CA ALA A 156 -18.73 11.23 -2.26
C ALA A 156 -17.31 11.05 -1.73
N TYR A 157 -17.19 10.55 -0.50
CA TYR A 157 -15.94 9.96 -0.01
C TYR A 157 -15.93 8.47 -0.35
N ILE A 158 -14.91 8.03 -1.06
CA ILE A 158 -14.75 6.65 -1.52
C ILE A 158 -13.43 6.14 -0.98
N ARG A 159 -13.42 5.03 -0.25
CA ARG A 159 -12.19 4.36 0.22
C ARG A 159 -12.05 3.00 -0.46
N ASN A 160 -10.85 2.67 -0.92
CA ASN A 160 -10.51 1.33 -1.40
C ASN A 160 -10.04 0.43 -0.24
N GLY A 161 -9.81 -0.85 -0.53
CA GLY A 161 -9.24 -1.79 0.42
C GLY A 161 -9.36 -3.24 -0.05
N PRO A 162 -8.63 -4.16 0.61
CA PRO A 162 -8.62 -5.57 0.30
C PRO A 162 -9.82 -6.26 0.97
N ASN A 163 -10.61 -7.00 0.19
CA ASN A 163 -11.75 -7.75 0.69
C ASN A 163 -11.85 -9.04 -0.15
N PRO A 164 -11.25 -10.17 0.27
CA PRO A 164 -11.14 -11.34 -0.59
C PRO A 164 -12.51 -11.87 -1.01
N GLN A 165 -12.68 -12.19 -2.30
CA GLN A 165 -13.95 -12.71 -2.83
C GLN A 165 -14.35 -14.06 -2.22
N TYR A 166 -13.35 -14.88 -1.89
CA TYR A 166 -13.51 -16.19 -1.27
C TYR A 166 -12.63 -16.27 -0.03
N LEU A 167 -13.13 -16.88 1.05
CA LEU A 167 -12.32 -17.14 2.24
C LEU A 167 -11.10 -18.00 1.86
N PRO A 168 -9.86 -17.49 2.02
CA PRO A 168 -8.66 -18.19 1.56
C PRO A 168 -8.45 -19.51 2.31
N ARG A 169 -8.05 -20.56 1.59
CA ARG A 169 -7.76 -21.89 2.14
C ARG A 169 -6.28 -22.16 2.41
N GLY A 170 -5.41 -21.34 1.83
CA GLY A 170 -3.95 -21.39 2.00
C GLY A 170 -3.40 -20.02 2.45
N PRO A 171 -2.12 -19.74 2.19
CA PRO A 171 -1.48 -18.48 2.56
C PRO A 171 -2.22 -17.24 2.03
N TYR A 172 -2.46 -16.25 2.88
CA TYR A 172 -3.08 -14.97 2.51
C TYR A 172 -2.47 -13.81 3.30
N HIS A 173 -1.93 -12.79 2.63
CA HIS A 173 -1.50 -11.54 3.25
C HIS A 173 -2.59 -10.48 3.12
N LEU A 174 -2.59 -9.47 3.99
CA LEU A 174 -3.57 -8.37 3.97
C LEU A 174 -3.68 -7.71 2.58
N PHE A 175 -2.58 -7.61 1.85
CA PHE A 175 -2.50 -6.93 0.55
C PHE A 175 -3.04 -7.77 -0.64
N ASP A 176 -3.30 -9.07 -0.44
CA ASP A 176 -3.70 -10.00 -1.53
C ASP A 176 -5.22 -10.06 -1.80
N GLY A 177 -6.04 -9.32 -1.04
CA GLY A 177 -7.51 -9.32 -1.19
C GLY A 177 -8.02 -8.48 -2.36
N ASP A 178 -9.08 -8.94 -3.03
CA ASP A 178 -9.73 -8.23 -4.14
C ASP A 178 -10.24 -6.84 -3.72
N GLY A 179 -10.17 -5.86 -4.62
CA GLY A 179 -10.51 -4.47 -4.30
C GLY A 179 -12.00 -4.28 -4.07
N MET A 180 -12.37 -3.66 -2.94
CA MET A 180 -13.76 -3.34 -2.61
C MET A 180 -13.93 -1.89 -2.16
N LEU A 181 -14.58 -1.11 -3.03
CA LEU A 181 -14.85 0.30 -2.83
C LEU A 181 -15.99 0.48 -1.83
N HIS A 182 -15.77 1.36 -0.86
CA HIS A 182 -16.72 1.77 0.17
C HIS A 182 -16.99 3.27 0.01
N SER A 183 -18.13 3.61 -0.60
CA SER A 183 -18.52 4.99 -0.86
C SER A 183 -19.61 5.46 0.10
N ILE A 184 -19.36 6.57 0.78
CA ILE A 184 -20.39 7.37 1.43
C ILE A 184 -20.65 8.63 0.58
N SER A 185 -21.77 8.62 -0.12
CA SER A 185 -22.27 9.79 -0.86
C SER A 185 -22.98 10.71 0.13
N ILE A 186 -22.65 12.01 0.08
CA ILE A 186 -23.21 13.04 0.96
C ILE A 186 -23.79 14.14 0.08
N SER A 187 -25.05 14.50 0.31
CA SER A 187 -25.67 15.68 -0.31
C SER A 187 -26.81 16.19 0.56
N GLN A 188 -26.98 17.51 0.63
CA GLN A 188 -28.03 18.19 1.40
C GLN A 188 -28.12 17.73 2.88
N GLY A 189 -26.99 17.40 3.49
CA GLY A 189 -26.91 16.93 4.88
C GLY A 189 -27.34 15.47 5.12
N LYS A 190 -27.71 14.73 4.07
CA LYS A 190 -27.94 13.27 4.09
C LYS A 190 -26.68 12.50 3.71
N ALA A 191 -26.58 11.26 4.16
CA ALA A 191 -25.53 10.33 3.76
C ALA A 191 -26.11 8.98 3.31
N THR A 192 -25.48 8.37 2.29
CA THR A 192 -25.85 7.07 1.72
C THR A 192 -24.59 6.22 1.54
N LEU A 193 -24.54 5.03 2.15
CA LEU A 193 -23.43 4.09 2.00
C LEU A 193 -23.71 3.09 0.88
N CYS A 194 -22.72 2.85 0.01
CA CYS A 194 -22.69 1.76 -0.95
C CYS A 194 -21.32 1.05 -0.92
N SER A 195 -21.32 -0.27 -1.07
CA SER A 195 -20.11 -1.08 -1.15
C SER A 195 -20.14 -2.07 -2.32
N ARG A 196 -19.07 -2.08 -3.12
CA ARG A 196 -18.94 -2.89 -4.35
C ARG A 196 -17.52 -3.37 -4.57
N TYR A 197 -17.36 -4.60 -5.03
CA TYR A 197 -16.08 -5.08 -5.57
C TYR A 197 -15.75 -4.35 -6.89
N VAL A 198 -14.49 -3.99 -7.07
CA VAL A 198 -13.96 -3.67 -8.40
C VAL A 198 -13.96 -4.96 -9.20
N LYS A 199 -14.72 -5.00 -10.31
CA LYS A 199 -14.92 -6.23 -11.08
C LYS A 199 -13.73 -6.46 -12.03
N THR A 200 -12.56 -6.75 -11.46
CA THR A 200 -11.30 -6.96 -12.21
C THR A 200 -11.33 -8.21 -13.09
N TYR A 201 -10.36 -8.38 -14.00
CA TYR A 201 -10.28 -9.62 -14.78
C TYR A 201 -10.12 -10.86 -13.87
N LYS A 202 -9.25 -10.78 -12.85
CA LYS A 202 -9.09 -11.81 -11.81
C LYS A 202 -10.44 -12.14 -11.16
N TYR A 203 -11.10 -11.14 -10.58
CA TYR A 203 -12.39 -11.30 -9.89
C TYR A 203 -13.45 -11.97 -10.78
N ASN A 204 -13.55 -11.58 -12.05
CA ASN A 204 -14.53 -12.19 -12.96
C ASN A 204 -14.23 -13.66 -13.24
N MET A 205 -12.95 -14.03 -13.49
CA MET A 205 -12.58 -15.42 -13.75
C MET A 205 -12.73 -16.30 -12.50
N GLU A 206 -12.37 -15.79 -11.33
CA GLU A 206 -12.49 -16.51 -10.06
C GLU A 206 -13.96 -16.67 -9.64
N ARG A 207 -14.81 -15.65 -9.88
CA ARG A 207 -16.28 -15.78 -9.79
C ARG A 207 -16.81 -16.90 -10.66
N ASP A 208 -16.43 -16.90 -11.95
CA ASP A 208 -17.00 -17.81 -12.94
C ASP A 208 -16.47 -19.24 -12.80
N ALA A 209 -15.32 -19.43 -12.14
CA ALA A 209 -14.79 -20.74 -11.70
C ALA A 209 -15.26 -21.17 -10.30
N GLY A 210 -15.85 -20.28 -9.51
CA GLY A 210 -16.31 -20.53 -8.14
C GLY A 210 -15.19 -20.70 -7.09
N ALA A 211 -13.95 -20.34 -7.43
CA ALA A 211 -12.76 -20.54 -6.59
C ALA A 211 -11.58 -19.65 -7.03
N PRO A 212 -10.60 -19.37 -6.15
CA PRO A 212 -9.34 -18.74 -6.52
C PRO A 212 -8.58 -19.50 -7.63
N LEU A 213 -8.06 -18.74 -8.60
CA LEU A 213 -7.37 -19.24 -9.79
C LEU A 213 -5.88 -18.91 -9.81
N LEU A 214 -5.49 -17.76 -9.24
CA LEU A 214 -4.09 -17.32 -9.19
C LEU A 214 -3.47 -17.48 -7.79
N PRO A 215 -2.14 -17.62 -7.70
CA PRO A 215 -1.41 -17.49 -6.45
C PRO A 215 -1.41 -16.03 -5.99
N ASN A 216 -1.57 -15.85 -4.68
CA ASN A 216 -1.37 -14.58 -3.99
C ASN A 216 0.08 -14.10 -4.12
N VAL A 217 0.32 -12.81 -4.29
CA VAL A 217 1.65 -12.25 -4.63
C VAL A 217 2.54 -12.17 -3.40
N PHE A 218 1.99 -11.73 -2.27
CA PHE A 218 2.77 -11.56 -1.04
C PHE A 218 2.84 -12.85 -0.21
N SER A 219 1.73 -13.61 -0.16
CA SER A 219 1.67 -14.84 0.65
C SER A 219 1.89 -16.16 -0.10
N GLY A 220 1.67 -16.22 -1.42
CA GLY A 220 1.50 -17.48 -2.16
C GLY A 220 2.74 -18.39 -2.23
N PHE A 221 3.86 -17.96 -1.67
CA PHE A 221 5.18 -18.59 -1.77
C PHE A 221 5.71 -18.92 -0.36
N ASN A 222 5.04 -19.89 0.30
CA ASN A 222 5.35 -20.38 1.65
C ASN A 222 6.23 -21.64 1.58
N GLY A 223 7.46 -21.50 1.08
CA GLY A 223 8.43 -22.59 0.91
C GLY A 223 8.54 -23.11 -0.53
N LEU A 224 9.70 -23.69 -0.87
CA LEU A 224 10.07 -24.05 -2.24
C LEU A 224 9.12 -25.05 -2.89
N THR A 225 8.69 -26.09 -2.15
CA THR A 225 7.77 -27.12 -2.67
C THR A 225 6.38 -26.56 -2.95
N ALA A 226 5.84 -25.71 -2.07
CA ALA A 226 4.55 -25.05 -2.27
C ALA A 226 4.61 -24.06 -3.45
N SER A 227 5.69 -23.28 -3.53
CA SER A 227 5.95 -22.33 -4.61
C SER A 227 6.02 -23.02 -5.98
N ALA A 228 6.76 -24.13 -6.08
CA ALA A 228 6.85 -24.93 -7.30
C ALA A 228 5.50 -25.57 -7.67
N ALA A 229 4.74 -26.08 -6.70
CA ALA A 229 3.44 -26.69 -6.93
C ALA A 229 2.41 -25.66 -7.42
N ARG A 230 2.34 -24.47 -6.82
CA ARG A 230 1.49 -23.37 -7.30
C ARG A 230 1.92 -22.86 -8.67
N GLY A 231 3.23 -22.73 -8.93
CA GLY A 231 3.75 -22.34 -10.23
C GLY A 231 3.31 -23.30 -11.34
N ALA A 232 3.46 -24.61 -11.11
CA ALA A 232 3.02 -25.65 -12.03
C ALA A 232 1.49 -25.64 -12.25
N LEU A 233 0.70 -25.50 -11.18
CA LEU A 233 -0.76 -25.43 -11.27
C LEU A 233 -1.24 -24.17 -12.02
N SER A 234 -0.59 -23.04 -11.80
CA SER A 234 -0.86 -21.77 -12.50
C SER A 234 -0.56 -21.89 -13.99
N ALA A 235 0.60 -22.45 -14.34
CA ALA A 235 0.96 -22.75 -15.73
C ALA A 235 -0.06 -23.70 -16.38
N ALA A 236 -0.51 -24.74 -15.68
CA ALA A 236 -1.53 -25.67 -16.18
C ALA A 236 -2.90 -24.99 -16.40
N ARG A 237 -3.36 -24.13 -15.46
CA ARG A 237 -4.58 -23.32 -15.62
C ARG A 237 -4.50 -22.37 -16.82
N ILE A 238 -3.34 -21.76 -17.06
CA ILE A 238 -3.11 -20.85 -18.21
C ILE A 238 -3.08 -21.64 -19.53
N LEU A 239 -2.33 -22.75 -19.60
CA LEU A 239 -2.25 -23.60 -20.80
C LEU A 239 -3.59 -24.27 -21.15
N ALA A 240 -4.43 -24.55 -20.14
CA ALA A 240 -5.81 -25.02 -20.31
C ALA A 240 -6.81 -23.89 -20.64
N GLY A 241 -6.36 -22.65 -20.80
CA GLY A 241 -7.19 -21.51 -21.18
C GLY A 241 -8.13 -20.97 -20.09
N GLN A 242 -8.00 -21.43 -18.84
CA GLN A 242 -8.84 -20.97 -17.71
C GLN A 242 -8.45 -19.57 -17.22
N PHE A 243 -7.20 -19.16 -17.45
CA PHE A 243 -6.74 -17.82 -17.14
C PHE A 243 -5.84 -17.28 -18.25
N ASN A 244 -5.85 -15.95 -18.45
CA ASN A 244 -4.97 -15.26 -19.39
C ASN A 244 -4.37 -14.03 -18.71
N PRO A 245 -3.10 -14.07 -18.27
CA PRO A 245 -2.49 -12.98 -17.50
C PRO A 245 -2.35 -11.67 -18.30
N ALA A 246 -2.32 -11.70 -19.64
CA ALA A 246 -2.30 -10.49 -20.45
C ALA A 246 -3.59 -9.64 -20.32
N LYS A 247 -4.70 -10.27 -19.90
CA LYS A 247 -5.96 -9.57 -19.60
C LYS A 247 -6.00 -8.93 -18.20
N GLY A 248 -4.96 -9.12 -17.39
CA GLY A 248 -4.80 -8.54 -16.06
C GLY A 248 -4.73 -9.59 -14.95
N ILE A 249 -3.93 -9.32 -13.93
CA ILE A 249 -3.82 -10.12 -12.70
C ILE A 249 -4.23 -9.33 -11.45
N GLY A 250 -4.73 -8.10 -11.64
CA GLY A 250 -4.85 -7.10 -10.57
C GLY A 250 -6.02 -7.31 -9.62
N LEU A 251 -5.79 -6.82 -8.40
CA LEU A 251 -6.78 -6.71 -7.34
C LEU A 251 -7.51 -5.36 -7.37
N ALA A 252 -6.85 -4.30 -7.87
CA ALA A 252 -7.35 -2.92 -7.88
C ALA A 252 -7.84 -2.44 -6.50
N ASN A 253 -7.09 -2.81 -5.44
CA ASN A 253 -7.47 -2.72 -4.03
C ASN A 253 -6.81 -1.57 -3.26
N THR A 254 -5.81 -0.89 -3.84
CA THR A 254 -4.91 0.02 -3.11
C THR A 254 -5.54 1.39 -2.88
N SER A 255 -6.02 2.06 -3.92
CA SER A 255 -6.41 3.48 -3.83
C SER A 255 -7.43 3.88 -4.91
N LEU A 256 -7.75 5.17 -4.97
CA LEU A 256 -8.46 5.79 -6.09
C LEU A 256 -7.74 7.05 -6.59
N ALA A 257 -7.98 7.41 -7.85
CA ALA A 257 -7.56 8.69 -8.42
C ALA A 257 -8.63 9.25 -9.37
N TYR A 258 -8.79 10.58 -9.40
CA TYR A 258 -9.65 11.29 -10.35
C TYR A 258 -8.82 12.28 -11.17
N PHE A 259 -8.76 12.08 -12.48
CA PHE A 259 -8.10 12.97 -13.45
C PHE A 259 -8.66 12.70 -14.86
N GLY A 260 -8.54 13.66 -15.77
CA GLY A 260 -9.02 13.49 -17.16
C GLY A 260 -10.52 13.15 -17.25
N ASN A 261 -11.35 13.69 -16.35
CA ASN A 261 -12.77 13.34 -16.18
C ASN A 261 -13.04 11.83 -16.06
N ASN A 262 -12.12 11.07 -15.48
CA ASN A 262 -12.28 9.65 -15.17
C ASN A 262 -11.93 9.42 -13.70
N LEU A 263 -12.70 8.54 -13.04
CA LEU A 263 -12.40 8.01 -11.71
C LEU A 263 -11.86 6.59 -11.85
N TYR A 264 -10.72 6.31 -11.23
CA TYR A 264 -10.02 5.04 -11.33
C TYR A 264 -9.88 4.40 -9.94
N ALA A 265 -10.10 3.09 -9.86
CA ALA A 265 -9.58 2.25 -8.78
C ALA A 265 -8.23 1.66 -9.20
N LEU A 266 -7.24 1.73 -8.32
CA LEU A 266 -5.84 1.43 -8.63
C LEU A 266 -5.31 0.25 -7.82
N GLY A 267 -4.29 -0.43 -8.38
CA GLY A 267 -3.49 -1.44 -7.71
C GLY A 267 -2.26 -1.77 -8.54
N GLU A 268 -1.10 -1.82 -7.89
CA GLU A 268 0.23 -1.72 -8.54
C GLU A 268 0.57 -2.86 -9.51
N SER A 269 -0.18 -3.97 -9.47
CA SER A 269 0.03 -5.18 -10.29
C SER A 269 -0.74 -5.19 -11.63
N ASP A 270 -1.55 -4.17 -11.93
CA ASP A 270 -2.35 -4.14 -13.17
C ASP A 270 -2.63 -2.71 -13.67
N LEU A 271 -3.23 -2.61 -14.85
CA LEU A 271 -3.84 -1.37 -15.36
C LEU A 271 -4.92 -0.84 -14.42
N PRO A 272 -5.14 0.49 -14.38
CA PRO A 272 -6.23 1.07 -13.61
C PRO A 272 -7.60 0.58 -14.10
N TYR A 273 -8.55 0.44 -13.18
CA TYR A 273 -9.94 0.12 -13.52
C TYR A 273 -10.79 1.37 -13.38
N ALA A 274 -11.34 1.84 -14.50
CA ALA A 274 -12.29 2.94 -14.51
C ALA A 274 -13.57 2.52 -13.77
N VAL A 275 -14.06 3.39 -12.89
CA VAL A 275 -15.27 3.20 -12.09
C VAL A 275 -16.15 4.45 -12.15
N ARG A 276 -17.46 4.28 -12.00
CA ARG A 276 -18.46 5.34 -12.10
C ARG A 276 -19.41 5.26 -10.92
N LEU A 277 -19.75 6.40 -10.31
CA LEU A 277 -20.87 6.50 -9.39
C LEU A 277 -22.13 6.84 -10.19
N THR A 278 -23.22 6.15 -9.88
CA THR A 278 -24.54 6.42 -10.46
C THR A 278 -25.31 7.43 -9.60
N SER A 279 -26.35 8.04 -10.16
CA SER A 279 -27.14 9.10 -9.48
C SER A 279 -27.93 8.66 -8.24
N ASN A 280 -27.91 7.38 -7.87
CA ASN A 280 -28.44 6.88 -6.60
C ASN A 280 -27.34 6.43 -5.60
N GLY A 281 -26.06 6.64 -5.93
CA GLY A 281 -24.89 6.24 -5.12
C GLY A 281 -24.32 4.84 -5.42
N ASP A 282 -24.88 4.06 -6.36
CA ASP A 282 -24.32 2.75 -6.70
C ASP A 282 -23.04 2.88 -7.53
N ILE A 283 -22.07 2.00 -7.29
CA ILE A 283 -20.73 2.02 -7.88
C ILE A 283 -20.65 0.97 -9.00
N GLN A 284 -20.27 1.38 -10.21
CA GLN A 284 -20.11 0.52 -11.37
C GLN A 284 -18.65 0.45 -11.81
N THR A 285 -18.12 -0.75 -12.03
CA THR A 285 -16.85 -0.93 -12.74
C THR A 285 -17.10 -0.80 -14.24
N VAL A 286 -16.48 0.20 -14.87
CA VAL A 286 -16.58 0.46 -16.32
C VAL A 286 -15.65 -0.47 -17.08
N GLY A 287 -14.41 -0.65 -16.60
CA GLY A 287 -13.47 -1.63 -17.15
C GLY A 287 -12.00 -1.31 -16.90
N ARG A 288 -11.12 -2.26 -17.26
CA ARG A 288 -9.65 -2.11 -17.28
C ARG A 288 -9.28 -1.07 -18.36
N HIS A 289 -8.49 -0.06 -18.02
CA HIS A 289 -8.27 1.13 -18.85
C HIS A 289 -6.79 1.25 -19.29
N ASP A 290 -6.54 1.28 -20.60
CA ASP A 290 -5.19 1.25 -21.21
C ASP A 290 -4.74 2.60 -21.83
N PHE A 291 -5.57 3.64 -21.69
CA PHE A 291 -5.39 4.97 -22.30
C PHE A 291 -5.22 4.91 -23.83
N ALA A 292 -6.06 4.12 -24.50
CA ALA A 292 -6.00 3.82 -25.94
C ALA A 292 -4.68 3.15 -26.33
N GLY A 293 -4.31 2.12 -25.57
CA GLY A 293 -3.09 1.33 -25.75
C GLY A 293 -1.78 2.04 -25.38
N LYS A 294 -1.83 3.28 -24.86
CA LYS A 294 -0.62 4.07 -24.48
C LYS A 294 0.01 3.62 -23.16
N LEU A 295 -0.73 2.88 -22.33
CA LEU A 295 -0.24 2.25 -21.11
C LEU A 295 -0.33 0.73 -21.28
N LEU A 296 0.82 0.06 -21.38
CA LEU A 296 0.93 -1.37 -21.71
C LEU A 296 1.06 -2.29 -20.49
N MET A 297 1.26 -1.71 -19.30
CA MET A 297 1.53 -2.40 -18.03
C MET A 297 0.86 -1.61 -16.90
N SER A 298 1.08 -2.00 -15.64
CA SER A 298 0.55 -1.27 -14.49
C SER A 298 1.06 0.17 -14.36
N MET A 299 0.47 0.90 -13.42
CA MET A 299 0.96 2.18 -12.90
C MET A 299 0.89 2.18 -11.37
N THR A 300 1.61 3.10 -10.73
CA THR A 300 1.52 3.34 -9.28
C THR A 300 0.07 3.56 -8.82
N ALA A 301 -0.23 3.11 -7.61
CA ALA A 301 -1.46 3.46 -6.92
C ALA A 301 -1.49 4.91 -6.41
N HIS A 302 -0.38 5.66 -6.50
CA HIS A 302 -0.26 7.01 -5.95
C HIS A 302 0.11 8.06 -7.01
N PRO A 303 -0.67 8.19 -8.10
CA PRO A 303 -0.49 9.31 -9.02
C PRO A 303 -0.73 10.62 -8.27
N LYS A 304 0.09 11.64 -8.54
CA LYS A 304 -0.01 12.95 -7.90
C LYS A 304 -0.64 13.93 -8.90
N ILE A 305 -1.81 14.47 -8.57
CA ILE A 305 -2.60 15.34 -9.46
C ILE A 305 -2.32 16.80 -9.11
N ASP A 306 -1.72 17.55 -10.04
CA ASP A 306 -1.52 18.99 -9.86
C ASP A 306 -2.84 19.74 -10.15
N LEU A 307 -3.54 20.14 -9.10
CA LEU A 307 -4.83 20.84 -9.20
C LEU A 307 -4.76 22.19 -9.96
N LYS A 308 -3.58 22.74 -10.22
CA LYS A 308 -3.42 23.96 -11.05
C LYS A 308 -3.37 23.65 -12.54
N THR A 309 -2.78 22.53 -12.95
CA THR A 309 -2.65 22.17 -14.38
C THR A 309 -3.63 21.09 -14.83
N GLY A 310 -4.25 20.36 -13.88
CA GLY A 310 -5.09 19.19 -14.13
C GLY A 310 -4.30 17.92 -14.49
N GLU A 311 -2.98 18.00 -14.55
CA GLU A 311 -2.11 16.88 -14.92
C GLU A 311 -1.95 15.88 -13.78
N ALA A 312 -1.95 14.59 -14.12
CA ALA A 312 -1.60 13.52 -13.20
C ALA A 312 -0.18 13.01 -13.50
N PHE A 313 0.70 13.05 -12.52
CA PHE A 313 2.06 12.53 -12.60
C PHE A 313 2.09 11.11 -12.03
N ALA A 314 2.75 10.19 -12.70
CA ALA A 314 2.72 8.77 -12.36
C ALA A 314 3.99 8.04 -12.80
N PHE A 315 4.12 6.79 -12.39
CA PHE A 315 5.19 5.92 -12.84
C PHE A 315 4.70 4.47 -12.87
N ARG A 316 5.53 3.58 -13.40
CA ARG A 316 5.47 2.13 -13.18
C ARG A 316 6.83 1.67 -12.68
N TYR A 317 6.83 0.61 -11.88
CA TYR A 317 8.05 -0.08 -11.48
C TYR A 317 7.87 -1.59 -11.66
N GLY A 318 8.96 -2.35 -11.54
CA GLY A 318 8.90 -3.80 -11.58
C GLY A 318 10.26 -4.49 -11.52
N PRO A 319 10.29 -5.82 -11.58
CA PRO A 319 11.50 -6.60 -11.35
C PRO A 319 12.41 -6.78 -12.59
N LEU A 320 12.18 -6.03 -13.68
CA LEU A 320 12.96 -6.10 -14.91
C LEU A 320 13.36 -4.69 -15.39
N PRO A 321 14.56 -4.50 -15.99
CA PRO A 321 14.97 -3.20 -16.53
C PRO A 321 14.06 -2.69 -17.67
N PRO A 322 13.77 -1.38 -17.75
CA PRO A 322 14.04 -0.35 -16.74
C PRO A 322 13.16 -0.56 -15.49
N PHE A 323 13.77 -0.70 -14.31
CA PHE A 323 13.06 -1.03 -13.07
C PHE A 323 12.07 0.07 -12.63
N LEU A 324 12.27 1.30 -13.13
CA LEU A 324 11.39 2.45 -12.96
C LEU A 324 11.17 3.12 -14.33
N THR A 325 9.92 3.46 -14.66
CA THR A 325 9.56 4.31 -15.80
C THR A 325 8.57 5.38 -15.37
N TYR A 326 8.95 6.63 -15.51
CA TYR A 326 8.15 7.81 -15.17
C TYR A 326 7.30 8.27 -16.37
N PHE A 327 6.11 8.84 -16.14
CA PHE A 327 5.27 9.47 -17.16
C PHE A 327 4.25 10.44 -16.53
N ARG A 328 3.49 11.14 -17.37
CA ARG A 328 2.35 11.96 -16.93
C ARG A 328 1.16 11.83 -17.87
N PHE A 329 0.01 12.30 -17.41
CA PHE A 329 -1.21 12.48 -18.18
C PHE A 329 -1.50 13.98 -18.27
N ASP A 330 -1.98 14.46 -19.42
CA ASP A 330 -2.48 15.84 -19.51
C ASP A 330 -3.83 16.01 -18.79
N ALA A 331 -4.34 17.24 -18.72
CA ALA A 331 -5.63 17.55 -18.09
C ALA A 331 -6.84 16.80 -18.67
N ASN A 332 -6.72 16.24 -19.89
CA ASN A 332 -7.74 15.45 -20.55
C ASN A 332 -7.54 13.94 -20.37
N GLY A 333 -6.55 13.52 -19.57
CA GLY A 333 -6.19 12.11 -19.37
C GLY A 333 -5.29 11.51 -20.47
N ASN A 334 -4.77 12.30 -21.42
CA ASN A 334 -3.88 11.76 -22.44
C ASN A 334 -2.51 11.44 -21.84
N LYS A 335 -2.20 10.14 -21.74
CA LYS A 335 -0.85 9.68 -21.40
C LYS A 335 0.19 10.23 -22.38
N GLN A 336 1.27 10.76 -21.81
CA GLN A 336 2.44 11.31 -22.49
C GLN A 336 3.52 10.21 -22.69
N PRO A 337 4.65 10.49 -23.38
CA PRO A 337 5.74 9.53 -23.53
C PRO A 337 6.32 9.03 -22.20
N ASP A 338 6.91 7.83 -22.25
CA ASP A 338 7.62 7.21 -21.12
C ASP A 338 9.03 7.80 -20.96
N VAL A 339 9.44 8.02 -19.73
CA VAL A 339 10.81 8.38 -19.31
C VAL A 339 11.40 7.19 -18.52
N PRO A 340 12.12 6.27 -19.18
CA PRO A 340 12.75 5.13 -18.51
C PRO A 340 13.97 5.58 -17.70
N ILE A 341 14.13 5.03 -16.50
CA ILE A 341 15.23 5.37 -15.58
C ILE A 341 16.15 4.15 -15.44
N PHE A 342 17.24 4.10 -16.21
CA PHE A 342 18.25 3.02 -16.15
C PHE A 342 19.34 3.29 -15.09
N SER A 343 19.44 4.52 -14.57
CA SER A 343 20.26 4.88 -13.40
C SER A 343 19.75 4.27 -12.08
N MET A 344 18.51 3.75 -12.07
CA MET A 344 18.07 2.79 -11.07
C MET A 344 18.57 1.40 -11.47
N THR A 345 19.53 0.86 -10.73
CA THR A 345 20.27 -0.36 -11.10
C THR A 345 19.83 -1.62 -10.36
N SER A 346 18.90 -1.51 -9.39
CA SER A 346 18.31 -2.65 -8.69
C SER A 346 16.78 -2.51 -8.60
N PRO A 347 16.02 -3.63 -8.59
CA PRO A 347 14.59 -3.60 -8.33
C PRO A 347 14.30 -3.30 -6.85
N SER A 348 13.34 -2.42 -6.60
CA SER A 348 12.91 -2.03 -5.25
C SER A 348 11.38 -1.89 -5.22
N PHE A 349 10.80 -1.86 -4.02
CA PHE A 349 9.37 -1.64 -3.84
C PHE A 349 9.07 -0.14 -3.82
N LEU A 350 8.78 0.45 -4.99
CA LEU A 350 8.45 1.87 -5.13
C LEU A 350 6.93 2.05 -5.10
N HIS A 351 6.34 2.02 -3.91
CA HIS A 351 4.89 2.17 -3.73
C HIS A 351 4.39 3.57 -4.12
N ASP A 352 4.99 4.60 -3.49
CA ASP A 352 4.68 6.01 -3.69
C ASP A 352 5.93 6.81 -4.14
N PHE A 353 5.70 8.04 -4.59
CA PHE A 353 6.71 9.03 -5.00
C PHE A 353 6.21 10.43 -4.62
N ALA A 354 7.03 11.48 -4.75
CA ALA A 354 6.57 12.85 -4.55
C ALA A 354 6.78 13.73 -5.79
N ILE A 355 6.01 14.83 -5.86
CA ILE A 355 6.24 15.91 -6.82
C ILE A 355 6.40 17.24 -6.08
N SER A 356 7.12 18.17 -6.69
CA SER A 356 7.15 19.59 -6.34
C SER A 356 6.65 20.44 -7.53
N SER A 357 6.87 21.75 -7.50
CA SER A 357 6.60 22.61 -8.68
C SER A 357 7.63 22.40 -9.81
N LYS A 358 8.84 21.91 -9.47
CA LYS A 358 9.95 21.67 -10.42
C LYS A 358 10.25 20.19 -10.68
N TYR A 359 10.12 19.30 -9.69
CA TYR A 359 10.70 17.95 -9.70
C TYR A 359 9.68 16.83 -9.42
N ALA A 360 10.03 15.62 -9.83
CA ALA A 360 9.51 14.35 -9.31
C ALA A 360 10.62 13.64 -8.50
N ILE A 361 10.23 12.94 -7.45
CA ILE A 361 11.13 12.40 -6.42
C ILE A 361 10.75 10.95 -6.13
N PHE A 362 11.68 10.03 -6.36
CA PHE A 362 11.48 8.59 -6.20
C PHE A 362 12.39 8.03 -5.10
N ALA A 363 11.88 7.11 -4.29
CA ALA A 363 12.69 6.41 -3.28
C ALA A 363 13.06 5.00 -3.76
N GLU A 364 14.35 4.71 -3.75
CA GLU A 364 14.87 3.34 -3.78
C GLU A 364 15.16 2.94 -2.32
N ILE A 365 14.45 1.94 -1.80
CA ILE A 365 14.46 1.59 -0.36
C ILE A 365 15.08 0.21 -0.11
N GLN A 366 15.22 -0.17 1.16
CA GLN A 366 15.71 -1.50 1.56
C GLN A 366 14.75 -2.64 1.20
N ILE A 367 13.47 -2.36 0.95
CA ILE A 367 12.54 -3.35 0.40
C ILE A 367 12.85 -3.55 -1.10
N GLY A 368 13.34 -4.75 -1.43
CA GLY A 368 13.67 -5.21 -2.77
C GLY A 368 12.55 -6.06 -3.38
N MET A 369 12.57 -6.21 -4.71
CA MET A 369 11.80 -7.26 -5.40
C MET A 369 12.77 -8.26 -6.05
N ASN A 370 12.79 -9.50 -5.59
CA ASN A 370 13.65 -10.54 -6.13
C ASN A 370 12.86 -11.77 -6.60
N PRO A 371 12.50 -11.87 -7.89
CA PRO A 371 11.83 -13.05 -8.44
C PRO A 371 12.63 -14.35 -8.31
N MET A 372 13.95 -14.29 -8.08
CA MET A 372 14.76 -15.48 -7.86
C MET A 372 14.47 -16.12 -6.49
N GLU A 373 14.01 -15.36 -5.48
CA GLU A 373 13.54 -15.96 -4.22
C GLU A 373 12.31 -16.83 -4.43
N MET A 374 11.35 -16.38 -5.23
CA MET A 374 10.16 -17.16 -5.58
C MET A 374 10.51 -18.49 -6.29
N VAL A 375 11.56 -18.50 -7.11
CA VAL A 375 11.95 -19.66 -7.94
C VAL A 375 12.93 -20.61 -7.23
N PHE A 376 13.86 -20.08 -6.43
CA PHE A 376 14.98 -20.86 -5.87
C PHE A 376 15.04 -20.86 -4.34
N GLY A 377 14.67 -19.76 -3.66
CA GLY A 377 14.57 -19.71 -2.21
C GLY A 377 13.26 -20.30 -1.67
N GLY A 378 12.19 -20.22 -2.46
CA GLY A 378 10.83 -20.56 -2.07
C GLY A 378 10.16 -19.54 -1.15
N GLY A 379 10.69 -18.32 -1.05
CA GLY A 379 10.15 -17.24 -0.24
C GLY A 379 9.28 -16.26 -1.04
N SER A 380 8.75 -15.25 -0.35
CA SER A 380 8.06 -14.12 -0.99
C SER A 380 8.98 -13.38 -1.98
N PRO A 381 8.50 -12.96 -3.16
CA PRO A 381 9.29 -12.18 -4.11
C PRO A 381 9.60 -10.75 -3.64
N VAL A 382 9.08 -10.32 -2.49
CA VAL A 382 9.35 -9.01 -1.87
C VAL A 382 9.93 -9.22 -0.47
N SER A 383 11.09 -8.61 -0.18
CA SER A 383 11.82 -8.78 1.08
C SER A 383 12.73 -7.59 1.39
N SER A 384 13.20 -7.48 2.63
CA SER A 384 14.10 -6.40 3.08
C SER A 384 15.58 -6.80 3.02
N ASP A 385 16.39 -6.05 2.27
CA ASP A 385 17.86 -6.11 2.33
C ASP A 385 18.40 -5.03 3.28
N ALA A 386 18.81 -5.44 4.47
CA ALA A 386 19.39 -4.55 5.48
C ALA A 386 20.78 -4.01 5.12
N ALA A 387 21.48 -4.59 4.14
CA ALA A 387 22.79 -4.10 3.67
C ALA A 387 22.65 -3.01 2.59
N LYS A 388 21.48 -2.90 1.94
CA LYS A 388 21.19 -1.86 0.97
C LYS A 388 21.11 -0.49 1.64
N VAL A 389 21.74 0.52 1.02
CA VAL A 389 21.58 1.94 1.39
C VAL A 389 20.41 2.51 0.58
N PRO A 390 19.36 3.06 1.20
CA PRO A 390 18.29 3.74 0.47
C PRO A 390 18.82 4.98 -0.28
N ARG A 391 18.14 5.37 -1.35
CA ARG A 391 18.47 6.55 -2.16
C ARG A 391 17.20 7.31 -2.56
N LEU A 392 17.28 8.63 -2.65
CA LEU A 392 16.25 9.45 -3.31
C LEU A 392 16.76 9.92 -4.67
N GLY A 393 15.99 9.65 -5.72
CA GLY A 393 16.21 10.11 -7.08
C GLY A 393 15.33 11.32 -7.39
N ILE A 394 15.94 12.45 -7.78
CA ILE A 394 15.26 13.70 -8.13
C ILE A 394 15.46 13.97 -9.62
N ILE A 395 14.37 14.14 -10.36
CA ILE A 395 14.34 14.43 -11.80
C ILE A 395 13.37 15.59 -12.09
N PRO A 396 13.61 16.49 -13.05
CA PRO A 396 12.62 17.52 -13.41
C PRO A 396 11.28 16.89 -13.82
N ARG A 397 10.14 17.42 -13.32
CA ARG A 397 8.82 16.77 -13.54
C ARG A 397 8.34 16.77 -15.00
N TYR A 398 9.00 17.55 -15.88
CA TYR A 398 8.78 17.58 -17.32
C TYR A 398 10.00 17.10 -18.14
N ALA A 399 10.92 16.34 -17.53
CA ALA A 399 12.03 15.70 -18.22
C ALA A 399 11.54 14.80 -19.38
N LYS A 400 12.39 14.63 -20.40
CA LYS A 400 12.11 13.82 -21.61
C LYS A 400 12.89 12.50 -21.66
N ASP A 401 13.92 12.42 -20.85
CA ASP A 401 14.88 11.33 -20.66
C ASP A 401 15.49 11.49 -19.25
N GLU A 402 16.33 10.57 -18.82
CA GLU A 402 16.89 10.59 -17.46
C GLU A 402 18.16 11.45 -17.28
N SER A 403 18.59 12.24 -18.27
CA SER A 403 19.88 12.96 -18.20
C SER A 403 20.00 13.98 -17.06
N GLU A 404 18.87 14.44 -16.52
CA GLU A 404 18.80 15.35 -15.36
C GLU A 404 18.50 14.63 -14.02
N MET A 405 18.45 13.29 -13.99
CA MET A 405 18.24 12.50 -12.77
C MET A 405 19.45 12.58 -11.82
N LYS A 406 19.21 12.96 -10.57
CA LYS A 406 20.21 13.00 -9.49
C LYS A 406 19.82 12.06 -8.35
N TRP A 407 20.70 11.13 -8.00
CA TRP A 407 20.53 10.22 -6.85
C TRP A 407 21.32 10.73 -5.64
N PHE A 408 20.69 10.69 -4.47
CA PHE A 408 21.27 11.09 -3.18
C PHE A 408 21.10 9.94 -2.17
N ASP A 409 22.17 9.57 -1.47
CA ASP A 409 22.13 8.47 -0.49
C ASP A 409 21.38 8.88 0.79
N MET A 410 20.58 7.96 1.32
CA MET A 410 19.66 8.17 2.45
C MET A 410 19.72 7.02 3.47
N PRO A 411 20.85 6.82 4.19
CA PRO A 411 21.03 5.67 5.08
C PRO A 411 19.93 5.54 6.14
N GLY A 412 19.18 4.44 6.14
CA GLY A 412 18.06 4.24 7.07
C GLY A 412 16.88 5.20 6.86
N PHE A 413 16.50 5.45 5.60
CA PHE A 413 15.29 6.16 5.21
C PHE A 413 14.44 5.27 4.28
N ASN A 414 13.44 4.58 4.83
CA ASN A 414 12.55 3.70 4.09
C ASN A 414 11.14 4.29 4.10
N ILE A 415 10.74 4.94 3.00
CA ILE A 415 9.37 5.46 2.84
C ILE A 415 8.52 4.43 2.09
N ILE A 416 7.25 4.32 2.48
CA ILE A 416 6.21 3.66 1.67
C ILE A 416 5.28 4.72 1.09
N HIS A 417 4.79 5.65 1.92
CA HIS A 417 3.98 6.79 1.48
C HIS A 417 4.79 8.10 1.48
N ALA A 418 4.46 9.02 0.57
CA ALA A 418 5.03 10.35 0.49
C ALA A 418 3.93 11.42 0.65
N ILE A 419 4.01 12.18 1.75
CA ILE A 419 2.98 13.11 2.21
C ILE A 419 2.93 14.34 1.30
N ASN A 420 4.07 14.99 1.10
CA ASN A 420 4.22 16.13 0.22
C ASN A 420 5.71 16.41 -0.08
N ALA A 421 5.99 17.17 -1.13
CA ALA A 421 7.29 17.79 -1.34
C ALA A 421 7.13 19.21 -1.91
N TRP A 422 8.17 20.03 -1.74
CA TRP A 422 8.21 21.38 -2.32
C TRP A 422 9.64 21.83 -2.64
N ASP A 423 9.72 22.86 -3.46
CA ASP A 423 10.96 23.53 -3.81
C ASP A 423 11.24 24.68 -2.84
N GLU A 424 12.48 24.78 -2.41
CA GLU A 424 13.07 26.02 -1.92
C GLU A 424 13.95 26.61 -3.05
N GLU A 425 14.76 27.61 -2.76
CA GLU A 425 15.58 28.29 -3.79
C GLU A 425 16.56 27.32 -4.46
N ASP A 426 17.43 26.69 -3.64
CA ASP A 426 18.49 25.76 -4.05
C ASP A 426 18.27 24.31 -3.58
N ALA A 427 17.13 24.02 -2.96
CA ALA A 427 16.87 22.74 -2.31
C ALA A 427 15.46 22.21 -2.58
N VAL A 428 15.29 20.92 -2.35
CA VAL A 428 13.99 20.24 -2.30
C VAL A 428 13.74 19.77 -0.88
N VAL A 429 12.49 19.88 -0.41
CA VAL A 429 12.05 19.34 0.87
C VAL A 429 10.98 18.27 0.64
N LEU A 430 11.10 17.15 1.34
CA LEU A 430 10.18 16.02 1.35
C LEU A 430 9.65 15.78 2.77
N LEU A 431 8.36 15.50 2.89
CA LEU A 431 7.72 14.98 4.11
C LEU A 431 7.26 13.54 3.86
N ALA A 432 7.70 12.60 4.70
CA ALA A 432 7.28 11.20 4.62
C ALA A 432 7.44 10.50 5.97
N PRO A 433 6.62 9.46 6.25
CA PRO A 433 6.92 8.47 7.29
C PRO A 433 8.16 7.67 6.90
N ASN A 434 9.15 7.63 7.78
CA ASN A 434 10.30 6.73 7.68
C ASN A 434 10.04 5.48 8.55
N ILE A 435 10.04 4.31 7.93
CA ILE A 435 9.95 3.01 8.61
C ILE A 435 11.33 2.63 9.15
N LEU A 436 11.45 2.64 10.49
CA LEU A 436 12.71 2.31 11.16
C LEU A 436 12.98 0.80 11.20
N SER A 437 11.92 -0.01 11.27
CA SER A 437 11.94 -1.47 11.41
C SER A 437 11.45 -2.14 10.12
N VAL A 438 12.20 -1.92 9.03
CA VAL A 438 11.81 -2.32 7.67
C VAL A 438 11.64 -3.84 7.51
N GLU A 439 12.36 -4.62 8.30
CA GLU A 439 12.30 -6.09 8.38
C GLU A 439 10.96 -6.63 8.92
N HIS A 440 10.14 -5.78 9.54
CA HIS A 440 8.83 -6.16 10.09
C HIS A 440 7.67 -5.87 9.13
N THR A 441 7.88 -5.07 8.09
CA THR A 441 6.84 -4.53 7.18
C THR A 441 5.89 -5.58 6.58
N LEU A 442 6.41 -6.76 6.23
CA LEU A 442 5.65 -7.82 5.52
C LEU A 442 5.29 -9.02 6.40
N GLU A 443 5.68 -9.00 7.68
CA GLU A 443 5.55 -10.18 8.56
C GLU A 443 5.10 -9.87 9.99
N ARG A 444 5.43 -8.70 10.52
CA ARG A 444 5.17 -8.30 11.92
C ARG A 444 4.76 -6.83 11.95
N MET A 445 3.69 -6.50 11.24
CA MET A 445 3.15 -5.14 11.19
C MET A 445 2.87 -4.58 12.60
N ASP A 446 2.55 -5.42 13.57
CA ASP A 446 2.39 -5.09 14.99
C ASP A 446 3.64 -4.48 15.65
N LEU A 447 4.83 -4.73 15.08
CA LEU A 447 6.12 -4.20 15.52
C LEU A 447 6.63 -3.04 14.64
N VAL A 448 5.89 -2.62 13.60
CA VAL A 448 6.33 -1.57 12.68
C VAL A 448 6.23 -0.20 13.34
N HIS A 449 7.36 0.50 13.38
CA HIS A 449 7.43 1.92 13.77
C HIS A 449 7.80 2.80 12.57
N ALA A 450 6.84 3.59 12.11
CA ALA A 450 7.00 4.64 11.13
C ALA A 450 6.92 6.01 11.82
N LEU A 451 7.88 6.91 11.58
CA LEU A 451 7.84 8.27 12.14
C LEU A 451 7.98 9.32 11.03
N VAL A 452 7.23 10.42 11.12
CA VAL A 452 7.26 11.47 10.09
C VAL A 452 8.59 12.23 10.18
N GLU A 453 9.36 12.21 9.10
CA GLU A 453 10.55 13.03 8.93
C GLU A 453 10.33 14.14 7.89
N LYS A 454 11.05 15.25 8.09
CA LYS A 454 11.30 16.26 7.06
C LYS A 454 12.72 16.08 6.55
N VAL A 455 12.85 15.76 5.26
CA VAL A 455 14.15 15.65 4.57
C VAL A 455 14.34 16.89 3.71
N ARG A 456 15.49 17.56 3.83
CA ARG A 456 15.92 18.66 2.95
C ARG A 456 17.16 18.21 2.18
N ILE A 457 17.15 18.40 0.86
CA ILE A 457 18.22 18.00 -0.06
C ILE A 457 18.66 19.25 -0.83
N ASP A 458 19.90 19.67 -0.61
CA ASP A 458 20.49 20.81 -1.30
C ASP A 458 21.03 20.39 -2.68
N LEU A 459 20.45 20.93 -3.76
CA LEU A 459 20.69 20.45 -5.12
C LEU A 459 22.01 20.93 -5.75
N LYS A 460 22.69 21.87 -5.08
CA LYS A 460 24.03 22.39 -5.46
C LYS A 460 25.15 21.64 -4.75
N THR A 461 25.02 21.43 -3.44
CA THR A 461 26.07 20.81 -2.60
C THR A 461 25.90 19.31 -2.42
N GLY A 462 24.70 18.77 -2.63
CA GLY A 462 24.35 17.38 -2.30
C GLY A 462 24.14 17.13 -0.81
N ILE A 463 24.16 18.17 0.03
CA ILE A 463 23.96 18.03 1.47
C ILE A 463 22.50 17.64 1.77
N VAL A 464 22.36 16.56 2.55
CA VAL A 464 21.10 16.04 3.04
C VAL A 464 20.96 16.40 4.52
N THR A 465 19.78 16.84 4.94
CA THR A 465 19.41 17.04 6.34
C THR A 465 18.09 16.33 6.62
N ARG A 466 18.01 15.59 7.73
CA ARG A 466 16.85 14.76 8.10
C ARG A 466 16.42 15.08 9.53
N ASN A 467 15.16 15.45 9.68
CA ASN A 467 14.60 15.96 10.93
C ASN A 467 13.29 15.25 11.29
N PRO A 468 13.25 14.41 12.33
CA PRO A 468 12.03 13.89 12.91
C PRO A 468 11.06 15.02 13.31
N VAL A 469 9.81 14.92 12.85
CA VAL A 469 8.73 15.87 13.14
C VAL A 469 7.93 15.42 14.38
N SER A 470 7.77 14.10 14.55
CA SER A 470 7.10 13.48 15.70
C SER A 470 7.70 12.10 15.93
N ALA A 471 7.94 11.73 17.19
CA ALA A 471 8.40 10.40 17.60
C ALA A 471 7.25 9.40 17.86
N ARG A 472 6.00 9.76 17.52
CA ARG A 472 4.86 8.84 17.55
C ARG A 472 4.83 8.00 16.28
N ASN A 473 4.32 6.77 16.39
CA ASN A 473 4.06 5.89 15.25
C ASN A 473 2.95 6.50 14.37
N LEU A 474 3.31 6.98 13.18
CA LEU A 474 2.46 7.79 12.31
C LEU A 474 2.66 7.42 10.84
N ASP A 475 1.57 7.14 10.15
CA ASP A 475 1.53 6.87 8.70
C ASP A 475 0.23 7.43 8.09
N PHE A 476 -0.07 7.14 6.82
CA PHE A 476 -1.23 7.67 6.06
C PHE A 476 -1.37 9.19 6.22
N GLY A 477 -0.26 9.90 6.00
CA GLY A 477 -0.17 11.34 6.17
C GLY A 477 -0.77 12.10 4.97
N VAL A 478 -1.79 12.91 5.22
CA VAL A 478 -2.46 13.75 4.23
C VAL A 478 -2.27 15.25 4.52
N ILE A 479 -2.54 16.07 3.52
CA ILE A 479 -2.49 17.54 3.55
C ILE A 479 -3.79 18.11 2.97
N ASN A 480 -3.96 19.43 3.01
CA ASN A 480 -4.91 20.10 2.12
C ASN A 480 -4.46 19.89 0.66
N PRO A 481 -5.27 19.25 -0.22
CA PRO A 481 -4.87 18.95 -1.59
C PRO A 481 -4.45 20.16 -2.44
N ALA A 482 -4.92 21.36 -2.10
CA ALA A 482 -4.49 22.61 -2.74
C ALA A 482 -2.98 22.89 -2.58
N TYR A 483 -2.30 22.24 -1.63
CA TYR A 483 -0.89 22.41 -1.30
C TYR A 483 0.02 21.29 -1.83
N LEU A 484 -0.51 20.35 -2.62
CA LEU A 484 0.31 19.30 -3.25
C LEU A 484 1.39 19.93 -4.14
N GLY A 485 2.66 19.53 -3.93
CA GLY A 485 3.82 20.07 -4.64
C GLY A 485 4.25 21.47 -4.19
N LYS A 486 3.64 22.02 -3.12
CA LYS A 486 3.86 23.36 -2.57
C LYS A 486 4.19 23.27 -1.09
N LYS A 487 4.83 24.31 -0.54
CA LYS A 487 5.17 24.37 0.89
C LYS A 487 3.90 24.45 1.73
N ASN A 488 3.65 23.42 2.53
CA ASN A 488 2.50 23.31 3.44
C ASN A 488 2.95 23.47 4.90
N ARG A 489 2.04 23.93 5.77
CA ARG A 489 2.23 24.07 7.22
C ARG A 489 1.64 22.91 8.00
N PHE A 490 0.55 22.31 7.55
CA PHE A 490 -0.19 21.30 8.30
C PHE A 490 -0.19 19.95 7.60
N VAL A 491 0.00 18.90 8.40
CA VAL A 491 -0.10 17.48 8.00
C VAL A 491 -1.04 16.79 8.98
N TYR A 492 -1.91 15.93 8.48
CA TYR A 492 -2.79 15.08 9.28
C TYR A 492 -2.36 13.63 9.09
N ALA A 493 -1.99 12.93 10.17
CA ALA A 493 -1.44 11.58 10.09
C ALA A 493 -2.19 10.59 11.00
N ALA A 494 -2.36 9.38 10.51
CA ALA A 494 -3.01 8.28 11.21
C ALA A 494 -2.08 7.70 12.30
N ILE A 495 -2.64 7.34 13.45
CA ILE A 495 -1.90 6.82 14.60
C ILE A 495 -1.89 5.29 14.57
N GLY A 496 -0.74 4.67 14.28
CA GLY A 496 -0.57 3.22 14.29
C GLY A 496 -0.30 2.66 15.68
N ASP A 497 -1.31 2.11 16.34
CA ASP A 497 -1.19 1.68 17.74
C ASP A 497 -2.27 0.60 18.10
N PRO A 498 -1.98 -0.69 17.90
CA PRO A 498 -0.84 -1.26 17.16
C PRO A 498 -1.07 -1.25 15.64
N MET A 499 0.00 -1.12 14.85
CA MET A 499 -0.10 -1.29 13.39
C MET A 499 -0.58 -2.72 13.02
N PRO A 500 -1.39 -2.91 11.96
CA PRO A 500 -1.90 -1.89 11.04
C PRO A 500 -3.23 -1.25 11.47
N LYS A 501 -3.70 -1.41 12.72
CA LYS A 501 -4.90 -0.74 13.22
C LYS A 501 -4.62 0.74 13.55
N ILE A 502 -5.53 1.63 13.15
CA ILE A 502 -5.40 3.09 13.37
C ILE A 502 -6.22 3.53 14.58
N SER A 503 -5.59 3.89 15.70
CA SER A 503 -6.29 4.27 16.94
C SER A 503 -6.73 5.74 17.01
N GLY A 504 -6.35 6.57 16.04
CA GLY A 504 -6.69 7.98 15.98
C GLY A 504 -5.95 8.76 14.90
N VAL A 505 -5.98 10.09 14.99
CA VAL A 505 -5.36 11.04 14.06
C VAL A 505 -4.65 12.16 14.83
N VAL A 506 -3.48 12.58 14.36
CA VAL A 506 -2.81 13.83 14.80
C VAL A 506 -2.82 14.89 13.70
N LYS A 507 -2.74 16.16 14.11
CA LYS A 507 -2.36 17.30 13.27
C LYS A 507 -0.97 17.77 13.67
N LEU A 508 -0.06 17.86 12.70
CA LEU A 508 1.31 18.34 12.85
C LEU A 508 1.45 19.71 12.20
N ASP A 509 1.97 20.68 12.93
CA ASP A 509 2.45 21.96 12.39
C ASP A 509 3.92 21.82 12.00
N VAL A 510 4.15 21.51 10.72
CA VAL A 510 5.49 21.29 10.15
C VAL A 510 6.26 22.59 9.88
N SER A 511 5.70 23.77 10.17
CA SER A 511 6.46 25.03 10.11
C SER A 511 7.43 25.21 11.29
N LYS A 512 7.20 24.47 12.39
CA LYS A 512 8.02 24.52 13.60
C LYS A 512 9.43 23.95 13.41
N GLY A 513 10.32 24.36 14.32
CA GLY A 513 11.74 23.98 14.33
C GLY A 513 12.00 22.59 14.94
N GLU A 514 13.19 22.05 14.64
CA GLU A 514 13.69 20.67 14.90
C GLU A 514 13.63 20.14 16.35
N ARG A 515 13.19 20.96 17.30
CA ARG A 515 13.12 20.64 18.75
C ARG A 515 11.84 21.13 19.42
N GLN A 516 10.82 21.48 18.63
CA GLN A 516 9.51 21.91 19.11
C GLN A 516 8.49 20.79 18.87
N GLU A 517 7.54 20.62 19.80
CA GLU A 517 6.42 19.70 19.60
C GLU A 517 5.62 20.15 18.39
N CYS A 518 5.66 19.34 17.32
CA CYS A 518 4.95 19.63 16.08
C CYS A 518 3.48 19.27 16.18
N THR A 519 3.10 18.31 17.04
CA THR A 519 1.69 17.99 17.31
C THR A 519 0.95 19.21 17.85
N VAL A 520 -0.10 19.64 17.15
CA VAL A 520 -0.97 20.76 17.56
C VAL A 520 -2.40 20.35 17.85
N SER A 521 -2.83 19.19 17.34
CA SER A 521 -4.17 18.64 17.60
C SER A 521 -4.14 17.11 17.53
N ARG A 522 -5.06 16.43 18.22
CA ARG A 522 -5.17 14.96 18.20
C ARG A 522 -6.54 14.47 18.66
N ARG A 523 -7.15 13.58 17.87
CA ARG A 523 -8.27 12.73 18.30
C ARG A 523 -7.82 11.28 18.42
N MET A 524 -8.04 10.66 19.57
CA MET A 524 -8.05 9.20 19.69
C MET A 524 -9.50 8.73 19.52
N TYR A 525 -9.72 7.61 18.84
CA TYR A 525 -11.08 7.08 18.59
C TYR A 525 -11.70 6.40 19.82
N GLY A 526 -10.86 5.91 20.74
CA GLY A 526 -11.27 5.26 21.99
C GLY A 526 -10.75 3.82 22.11
N PRO A 527 -10.85 3.18 23.30
CA PRO A 527 -10.48 1.77 23.46
C PRO A 527 -11.29 0.88 22.51
N GLY A 528 -10.64 -0.06 21.81
CA GLY A 528 -11.28 -0.96 20.85
C GLY A 528 -11.84 -0.28 19.59
N CYS A 529 -11.67 1.03 19.43
CA CYS A 529 -12.16 1.80 18.29
C CYS A 529 -10.99 2.16 17.37
N TYR A 530 -11.08 1.76 16.10
CA TYR A 530 -10.02 1.98 15.12
C TYR A 530 -10.57 2.41 13.75
N GLY A 531 -9.81 3.22 13.03
CA GLY A 531 -10.19 3.72 11.69
C GLY A 531 -9.21 3.33 10.59
N GLY A 532 -8.97 4.26 9.65
CA GLY A 532 -7.98 4.13 8.59
C GLY A 532 -7.35 5.49 8.26
N GLU A 533 -7.00 5.69 7.00
CA GLU A 533 -6.58 7.00 6.48
C GLU A 533 -7.61 8.10 6.80
N PRO A 534 -7.18 9.27 7.30
CA PRO A 534 -7.99 10.49 7.33
C PRO A 534 -7.92 11.19 5.97
N PHE A 535 -9.03 11.73 5.47
CA PHE A 535 -9.05 12.55 4.24
C PHE A 535 -9.47 13.99 4.54
N PHE A 536 -8.72 14.98 4.04
CA PHE A 536 -9.03 16.41 4.24
C PHE A 536 -9.89 16.97 3.09
N VAL A 537 -10.95 17.70 3.43
CA VAL A 537 -11.76 18.50 2.49
C VAL A 537 -11.80 19.94 2.99
N ALA A 538 -11.30 20.88 2.19
CA ALA A 538 -11.38 22.31 2.49
C ALA A 538 -12.84 22.78 2.56
N ARG A 539 -13.14 23.73 3.45
CA ARG A 539 -14.48 24.34 3.56
C ARG A 539 -14.85 25.10 2.28
N GLU A 540 -13.92 25.92 1.82
CA GLU A 540 -14.06 26.78 0.64
C GLU A 540 -12.87 26.53 -0.32
N PRO A 541 -12.85 25.40 -1.06
CA PRO A 541 -11.71 24.98 -1.88
C PRO A 541 -11.37 25.91 -3.06
N GLU A 542 -12.17 26.94 -3.28
CA GLU A 542 -12.02 27.95 -4.34
C GLU A 542 -11.71 29.35 -3.77
N ASN A 543 -11.65 29.50 -2.43
CA ASN A 543 -11.25 30.73 -1.75
C ASN A 543 -9.72 30.75 -1.51
N PRO A 544 -8.95 31.66 -2.14
CA PRO A 544 -7.50 31.71 -1.96
C PRO A 544 -7.07 32.34 -0.62
N GLU A 545 -7.99 33.01 0.09
CA GLU A 545 -7.75 33.65 1.40
C GLU A 545 -8.11 32.70 2.57
N ALA A 546 -8.61 31.49 2.28
CA ALA A 546 -8.88 30.49 3.31
C ALA A 546 -7.58 29.99 3.95
N GLU A 547 -7.59 29.81 5.27
CA GLU A 547 -6.46 29.20 5.98
C GLU A 547 -6.25 27.74 5.55
N GLU A 548 -5.00 27.29 5.51
CA GLU A 548 -4.61 25.97 4.99
C GLU A 548 -5.38 24.80 5.64
N ASP A 549 -5.73 24.95 6.92
CA ASP A 549 -6.48 24.00 7.73
C ASP A 549 -7.98 24.27 7.86
N ASP A 550 -8.55 25.27 7.15
CA ASP A 550 -9.99 25.51 7.18
C ASP A 550 -10.76 24.47 6.35
N GLY A 551 -11.25 23.46 7.04
CA GLY A 551 -11.94 22.33 6.44
C GLY A 551 -12.21 21.23 7.46
N TYR A 552 -12.40 20.03 6.92
CA TYR A 552 -12.83 18.86 7.68
C TYR A 552 -11.97 17.65 7.37
N LEU A 553 -11.69 16.86 8.41
CA LEU A 553 -11.15 15.51 8.27
C LEU A 553 -12.29 14.51 8.27
N MET A 554 -12.19 13.52 7.40
CA MET A 554 -13.15 12.44 7.26
C MET A 554 -12.45 11.10 7.44
N SER A 555 -13.05 10.17 8.19
CA SER A 555 -12.57 8.78 8.23
C SER A 555 -13.68 7.81 8.63
N TYR A 556 -13.56 6.56 8.17
CA TYR A 556 -14.34 5.44 8.70
C TYR A 556 -13.70 4.95 10.00
N VAL A 557 -14.53 4.70 11.03
CA VAL A 557 -14.13 4.14 12.32
C VAL A 557 -15.02 2.94 12.63
N HIS A 558 -14.45 1.89 13.20
CA HIS A 558 -15.13 0.70 13.68
C HIS A 558 -14.85 0.48 15.16
N ASP A 559 -15.89 0.13 15.90
CA ASP A 559 -15.84 -0.28 17.30
C ASP A 559 -15.84 -1.81 17.34
N GLU A 560 -14.69 -2.43 17.60
CA GLU A 560 -14.53 -3.90 17.62
C GLU A 560 -15.27 -4.56 18.80
N MET A 561 -15.69 -3.80 19.81
CA MET A 561 -16.45 -4.32 20.96
C MET A 561 -17.96 -4.28 20.70
N ALA A 562 -18.46 -3.23 20.05
CA ALA A 562 -19.86 -3.08 19.69
C ALA A 562 -20.21 -3.74 18.34
N GLY A 563 -19.21 -3.98 17.47
CA GLY A 563 -19.41 -4.46 16.10
C GLY A 563 -19.95 -3.40 15.14
N GLU A 564 -20.06 -2.13 15.55
CA GLU A 564 -20.62 -1.04 14.76
C GLU A 564 -19.54 -0.27 13.98
N SER A 565 -19.89 0.25 12.80
CA SER A 565 -19.05 1.21 12.07
C SER A 565 -19.74 2.57 11.97
N LYS A 566 -18.92 3.62 12.01
CA LYS A 566 -19.30 5.02 11.94
C LYS A 566 -18.43 5.72 10.90
N PHE A 567 -18.96 6.76 10.26
CA PHE A 567 -18.18 7.72 9.49
C PHE A 567 -18.13 9.02 10.28
N LEU A 568 -16.92 9.49 10.60
CA LEU A 568 -16.70 10.70 11.39
C LEU A 568 -16.29 11.85 10.47
N VAL A 569 -16.89 13.03 10.72
CA VAL A 569 -16.41 14.31 10.19
C VAL A 569 -15.93 15.14 11.38
N MET A 570 -14.67 15.56 11.32
CA MET A 570 -13.97 16.29 12.37
C MET A 570 -13.54 17.67 11.85
N ASP A 571 -13.70 18.72 12.64
CA ASP A 571 -13.18 20.06 12.33
C ASP A 571 -11.64 20.02 12.31
N ALA A 572 -11.03 20.28 11.15
CA ALA A 572 -9.59 20.14 10.96
C ALA A 572 -8.78 21.26 11.65
N LYS A 573 -9.41 22.39 11.97
CA LYS A 573 -8.81 23.55 12.62
C LYS A 573 -8.79 23.42 14.15
N SER A 574 -9.83 22.82 14.72
CA SER A 574 -10.07 22.68 16.15
C SER A 574 -8.91 22.00 16.93
N PRO A 575 -8.63 22.41 18.19
CA PRO A 575 -7.50 21.88 18.97
C PRO A 575 -7.54 20.37 19.26
N GLU A 576 -8.72 19.75 19.26
CA GLU A 576 -8.86 18.30 19.49
C GLU A 576 -9.27 17.50 18.25
N LEU A 577 -9.52 18.15 17.10
CA LEU A 577 -10.22 17.57 15.93
C LEU A 577 -11.64 17.14 16.32
N ASP A 578 -12.50 18.12 16.59
CA ASP A 578 -13.86 17.97 17.14
C ASP A 578 -14.86 17.38 16.15
N ILE A 579 -15.60 16.36 16.60
CA ILE A 579 -16.55 15.61 15.78
C ILE A 579 -17.81 16.46 15.54
N VAL A 580 -17.82 17.19 14.42
CA VAL A 580 -18.94 18.02 13.96
C VAL A 580 -20.08 17.19 13.37
N ALA A 581 -19.80 15.98 12.91
CA ALA A 581 -20.81 14.99 12.55
C ALA A 581 -20.32 13.55 12.78
N ALA A 582 -21.20 12.68 13.25
CA ALA A 582 -21.00 11.23 13.18
C ALA A 582 -22.20 10.57 12.50
N VAL A 583 -21.91 9.74 11.50
CA VAL A 583 -22.90 8.99 10.74
C VAL A 583 -22.79 7.52 11.13
N LYS A 584 -23.90 6.91 11.58
CA LYS A 584 -23.99 5.47 11.83
C LYS A 584 -24.14 4.73 10.52
N LEU A 585 -23.28 3.73 10.30
CA LEU A 585 -23.30 2.94 9.07
C LEU A 585 -24.19 1.71 9.23
N PRO A 586 -25.00 1.34 8.20
CA PRO A 586 -25.95 0.22 8.27
C PRO A 586 -25.27 -1.16 8.28
N ARG A 587 -23.95 -1.23 8.08
CA ARG A 587 -23.12 -2.44 8.19
C ARG A 587 -21.71 -2.08 8.68
N ARG A 588 -21.00 -3.09 9.17
CA ARG A 588 -19.54 -3.06 9.37
C ARG A 588 -18.83 -2.65 8.07
N VAL A 589 -17.89 -1.73 8.17
CA VAL A 589 -16.92 -1.40 7.11
C VAL A 589 -15.55 -1.91 7.56
N PRO A 590 -14.92 -2.82 6.79
CA PRO A 590 -13.61 -3.38 7.15
C PRO A 590 -12.52 -2.31 7.18
N TYR A 591 -11.35 -2.66 7.71
CA TYR A 591 -10.15 -1.88 7.45
C TYR A 591 -9.85 -1.83 5.94
N GLY A 592 -9.05 -0.86 5.53
CA GLY A 592 -8.73 -0.63 4.13
C GLY A 592 -7.60 0.36 3.98
N PHE A 593 -7.34 0.76 2.74
CA PHE A 593 -6.21 1.61 2.39
C PHE A 593 -6.74 3.02 2.03
N HIS A 594 -6.33 3.56 0.89
CA HIS A 594 -6.49 4.97 0.57
C HIS A 594 -7.90 5.33 0.10
N GLY A 595 -8.29 6.58 0.33
CA GLY A 595 -9.55 7.14 -0.10
C GLY A 595 -9.42 8.47 -0.84
N LEU A 596 -10.54 8.89 -1.41
CA LEU A 596 -10.68 10.09 -2.22
C LEU A 596 -12.06 10.70 -2.00
N PHE A 597 -12.12 12.01 -1.74
CA PHE A 597 -13.36 12.77 -1.89
C PHE A 597 -13.48 13.32 -3.31
N VAL A 598 -14.61 13.07 -3.97
CA VAL A 598 -14.94 13.63 -5.28
C VAL A 598 -16.18 14.50 -5.13
N LYS A 599 -16.08 15.79 -5.49
CA LYS A 599 -17.21 16.72 -5.46
C LYS A 599 -18.35 16.24 -6.37
N GLU A 600 -19.58 16.56 -6.02
CA GLU A 600 -20.75 16.30 -6.86
C GLU A 600 -20.68 17.04 -8.22
N SER A 601 -19.98 18.18 -8.28
CA SER A 601 -19.65 18.90 -9.53
C SER A 601 -18.79 18.09 -10.50
N ASP A 602 -18.05 17.12 -9.99
CA ASP A 602 -17.08 16.30 -10.73
C ASP A 602 -17.64 14.89 -10.99
N LEU A 603 -18.41 14.33 -10.05
CA LEU A 603 -19.23 13.13 -10.30
C LEU A 603 -20.18 13.31 -11.49
N LYS A 604 -20.73 14.52 -11.67
CA LYS A 604 -21.57 14.89 -12.82
C LYS A 604 -20.85 14.92 -14.19
N LYS A 605 -19.52 14.75 -14.22
CA LYS A 605 -18.70 14.69 -15.46
C LYS A 605 -18.34 13.25 -15.88
N LEU A 606 -18.56 12.27 -15.00
CA LEU A 606 -18.25 10.85 -15.19
C LEU A 606 -19.31 10.11 -16.01
#